data_AF-A0A1I3JDX6-F1
#
_entry.id   AF-A0A1I3JDX6-F1
#
_cell.length_a   1.000
_cell.length_b   1.000
_cell.length_c   1.000
_cell.angle_alpha   90.00
_cell.angle_beta   90.00
_cell.angle_gamma   90.00
#
_symmetry.space_group_name_H-M   'P 1'
#
loop_
_entity.id
_entity.type
_entity.pdbx_description
1 polymer ?
#
loop_
_entity_poly.entity_id
_entity_poly.type
_entity_poly.pdbx_seq_one_letter_code
_entity_poly.pdbx_strand_id
1 'polypeptide(L)'
;MDQDAAHFKRATTFKVYLTNTTMRTALFGPVDEHHETIGQLVETAVFSQWLHNVTFVDSLYYARWKRGEVDLVSLDAQQRPRFAVEVKWSDRPFEDPQQFKGLLEFSKKNPLTRIPLVTTYSMVGIKLMAGIEVEFALSSLHCYAVAKIPWSGNFNKEQTAVCY
;
A
#
# COMPACT_ATOMS: atom_id res chain seq x y z
N MET A 1 -9.79 5.35 8.44
CA MET A 1 -9.84 4.72 9.77
C MET A 1 -8.78 5.30 10.68
N ASP A 2 -8.93 5.18 11.99
CA ASP A 2 -7.86 5.51 12.93
C ASP A 2 -6.96 4.29 13.23
N GLN A 3 -6.02 4.46 14.15
CA GLN A 3 -5.09 3.42 14.60
C GLN A 3 -5.77 2.19 15.23
N ASP A 4 -7.03 2.29 15.67
CA ASP A 4 -7.81 1.23 16.31
C ASP A 4 -8.63 0.43 15.28
N ALA A 5 -8.40 0.65 13.98
CA ALA A 5 -9.21 0.12 12.89
C ALA A 5 -10.70 0.51 13.02
N ALA A 6 -10.99 1.61 13.72
CA ALA A 6 -12.32 2.17 13.83
C ALA A 6 -12.53 3.23 12.75
N HIS A 7 -13.79 3.39 12.34
CA HIS A 7 -14.18 4.49 11.47
C HIS A 7 -13.93 5.82 12.17
N PHE A 8 -13.54 6.83 11.41
CA PHE A 8 -13.33 8.16 11.96
C PHE A 8 -14.65 8.71 12.50
N LYS A 9 -14.66 9.16 13.77
CA LYS A 9 -15.81 9.89 14.33
C LYS A 9 -16.08 11.21 13.59
N ARG A 10 -15.06 11.78 12.94
CA ARG A 10 -15.13 12.94 12.05
C ARG A 10 -13.98 12.88 11.04
N ALA A 11 -14.28 12.80 9.75
CA ALA A 11 -13.25 12.81 8.70
C ALA A 11 -12.68 14.23 8.55
N THR A 12 -11.42 14.42 8.94
CA THR A 12 -10.69 15.71 8.85
C THR A 12 -9.46 15.63 7.96
N THR A 13 -9.12 14.45 7.45
CA THR A 13 -7.99 14.23 6.55
C THR A 13 -8.35 13.13 5.57
N PHE A 14 -8.00 13.33 4.31
CA PHE A 14 -8.24 12.41 3.21
C PHE A 14 -7.09 12.51 2.21
N LYS A 15 -6.75 11.41 1.54
CA LYS A 15 -5.82 11.40 0.42
C LYS A 15 -6.58 11.64 -0.87
N VAL A 16 -6.09 12.56 -1.69
CA VAL A 16 -6.65 12.88 -3.01
C VAL A 16 -5.69 12.36 -4.06
N TYR A 17 -6.17 11.47 -4.91
CA TYR A 17 -5.39 10.88 -6.00
C TYR A 17 -5.86 11.48 -7.32
N LEU A 18 -4.93 11.99 -8.12
CA LEU A 18 -5.21 12.52 -9.44
C LEU A 18 -4.93 11.44 -10.49
N THR A 19 -5.98 10.79 -11.00
CA THR A 19 -5.84 9.67 -11.95
C THR A 19 -5.40 10.10 -13.36
N ASN A 20 -5.32 11.41 -13.63
CA ASN A 20 -4.82 11.96 -14.89
C ASN A 20 -3.42 12.57 -14.70
N THR A 21 -2.39 11.75 -14.86
CA THR A 21 -0.98 12.17 -14.80
C THR A 21 -0.61 13.17 -15.89
N THR A 22 -1.31 13.19 -17.03
CA THR A 22 -1.08 14.15 -18.13
C THR A 22 -1.32 15.59 -17.66
N MET A 23 -2.33 15.84 -16.84
CA MET A 23 -2.59 17.17 -16.30
C MET A 23 -1.47 17.64 -15.36
N ARG A 24 -0.94 16.73 -14.53
CA ARG A 24 0.23 17.02 -13.69
C ARG A 24 1.46 17.33 -14.54
N THR A 25 1.71 16.57 -15.60
CA THR A 25 2.83 16.81 -16.52
C THR A 25 2.69 18.13 -17.27
N ALA A 26 1.48 18.49 -17.69
CA ALA A 26 1.22 19.76 -18.37
C ALA A 26 1.43 20.97 -17.47
N LEU A 27 1.09 20.86 -16.18
CA LEU A 27 1.21 21.96 -15.21
C LEU A 27 2.61 22.08 -14.59
N PHE A 28 3.31 20.95 -14.39
CA PHE A 28 4.54 20.89 -13.59
C PHE A 28 5.73 20.23 -14.31
N GLY A 29 5.60 19.91 -15.60
CA GLY A 29 6.65 19.26 -16.38
C GLY A 29 6.74 17.74 -16.20
N PRO A 30 7.58 17.06 -16.99
CA PRO A 30 7.78 15.61 -16.92
C PRO A 30 8.46 15.17 -15.62
N VAL A 31 8.28 13.90 -15.26
CA VAL A 31 8.82 13.27 -14.05
C VAL A 31 9.63 12.06 -14.46
N ASP A 32 10.89 12.02 -14.06
CA ASP A 32 11.72 10.83 -14.17
C ASP A 32 11.62 9.94 -12.92
N GLU A 33 12.30 8.80 -12.94
CA GLU A 33 12.27 7.80 -11.86
C GLU A 33 12.98 8.24 -10.57
N HIS A 34 13.76 9.32 -10.61
CA HIS A 34 14.51 9.86 -9.46
C HIS A 34 13.89 11.15 -8.91
N HIS A 35 12.89 11.70 -9.58
CA HIS A 35 12.21 12.92 -9.17
C HIS A 35 11.46 12.71 -7.84
N GLU A 36 11.55 13.69 -6.93
CA GLU A 36 10.96 13.62 -5.58
C GLU A 36 9.46 13.29 -5.52
N THR A 37 8.69 13.60 -6.56
CA THR A 37 7.24 13.37 -6.59
C THR A 37 6.85 12.00 -7.11
N ILE A 38 7.79 11.21 -7.65
CA ILE A 38 7.47 9.93 -8.29
C ILE A 38 6.80 8.95 -7.32
N GLY A 39 7.17 8.97 -6.04
CA GLY A 39 6.54 8.14 -5.01
C GLY A 39 5.03 8.39 -4.90
N GLN A 40 4.61 9.66 -4.95
CA GLN A 40 3.19 10.04 -4.92
C GLN A 40 2.45 9.60 -6.19
N LEU A 41 3.12 9.62 -7.34
CA LEU A 41 2.56 9.14 -8.60
C LEU A 41 2.43 7.61 -8.63
N VAL A 42 3.40 6.90 -8.07
CA VAL A 42 3.37 5.43 -7.93
C VAL A 42 2.25 5.02 -6.99
N GLU A 43 2.12 5.69 -5.84
CA GLU A 43 0.99 5.51 -4.93
C GLU A 43 -0.34 5.74 -5.67
N THR A 44 -0.48 6.88 -6.36
CA THR A 44 -1.66 7.19 -7.18
C THR A 44 -1.95 6.10 -8.22
N ALA A 45 -0.93 5.56 -8.89
CA ALA A 45 -1.09 4.51 -9.89
C ALA A 45 -1.63 3.21 -9.27
N VAL A 46 -1.05 2.77 -8.15
CA VAL A 46 -1.50 1.59 -7.40
C VAL A 46 -2.94 1.78 -6.92
N PHE A 47 -3.26 2.93 -6.32
CA PHE A 47 -4.61 3.23 -5.85
C PHE A 47 -5.63 3.26 -6.99
N SER A 48 -5.24 3.80 -8.15
CA SER A 48 -6.11 3.80 -9.32
C SER A 48 -6.52 2.38 -9.70
N GLN A 49 -5.60 1.42 -9.69
CA GLN A 49 -5.91 0.02 -10.00
C GLN A 49 -6.89 -0.60 -8.99
N TRP A 50 -6.71 -0.32 -7.69
CA TRP A 50 -7.63 -0.79 -6.65
C TRP A 50 -9.03 -0.19 -6.79
N LEU A 51 -9.12 1.10 -7.10
CA LEU A 51 -10.41 1.81 -7.24
C LEU A 51 -11.22 1.35 -8.45
N HIS A 52 -10.57 0.83 -9.49
CA HIS A 52 -11.27 0.25 -10.63
C HIS A 52 -11.89 -1.13 -10.33
N ASN A 53 -11.57 -1.75 -9.20
CA ASN A 53 -12.16 -3.03 -8.79
C ASN A 53 -13.31 -2.81 -7.79
N VAL A 54 -14.52 -2.65 -8.33
CA VAL A 54 -15.76 -2.30 -7.59
C VAL A 54 -16.08 -3.21 -6.41
N THR A 55 -15.68 -4.49 -6.45
CA THR A 55 -15.93 -5.42 -5.33
C THR A 55 -15.05 -5.15 -4.12
N PHE A 56 -13.90 -4.48 -4.31
CA PHE A 56 -12.91 -4.26 -3.26
C PHE A 56 -12.95 -2.87 -2.65
N VAL A 57 -13.43 -1.86 -3.39
CA VAL A 57 -13.50 -0.46 -2.90
C VAL A 57 -14.20 -0.35 -1.55
N ASP A 58 -15.28 -1.10 -1.33
CA ASP A 58 -16.05 -1.04 -0.08
C ASP A 58 -15.31 -1.62 1.15
N SER A 59 -14.22 -2.36 0.92
CA SER A 59 -13.42 -3.00 1.97
C SER A 59 -12.06 -2.34 2.19
N LEU A 60 -11.71 -1.32 1.39
CA LEU A 60 -10.39 -0.68 1.38
C LEU A 60 -10.44 0.70 2.03
N TYR A 61 -9.57 0.90 3.02
CA TYR A 61 -9.56 2.09 3.83
C TYR A 61 -8.15 2.64 4.00
N TYR A 62 -8.02 3.95 3.86
CA TYR A 62 -6.84 4.66 4.32
C TYR A 62 -6.90 4.83 5.85
N ALA A 63 -5.79 4.62 6.55
CA ALA A 63 -5.70 4.82 8.00
C ALA A 63 -4.75 5.97 8.37
N ARG A 64 -5.17 6.86 9.29
CA ARG A 64 -4.36 8.01 9.74
C ARG A 64 -4.63 8.34 11.20
N TRP A 65 -3.57 8.71 11.92
CA TRP A 65 -3.63 9.27 13.27
C TRP A 65 -2.54 10.35 13.43
N LYS A 66 -2.47 10.98 14.61
CA LYS A 66 -1.61 12.15 14.85
C LYS A 66 -0.12 11.91 14.57
N ARG A 67 0.35 10.67 14.67
CA ARG A 67 1.78 10.32 14.56
C ARG A 67 2.10 9.26 13.50
N GLY A 68 1.12 8.86 12.68
CA GLY A 68 1.32 7.82 11.70
C GLY A 68 0.15 7.69 10.73
N GLU A 69 0.40 6.94 9.68
CA GLU A 69 -0.56 6.56 8.68
C GLU A 69 -0.24 5.17 8.13
N VAL A 70 -1.22 4.58 7.46
CA VAL A 70 -1.06 3.40 6.63
C VAL A 70 -1.81 3.69 5.34
N ASP A 71 -1.13 3.54 4.21
CA ASP A 71 -1.70 3.88 2.90
C ASP A 71 -3.01 3.13 2.66
N LEU A 72 -3.00 1.82 2.83
CA LEU A 72 -4.17 0.98 2.56
C LEU A 72 -4.31 -0.13 3.60
N VAL A 73 -5.53 -0.27 4.11
CA VAL A 73 -5.96 -1.32 5.03
C VAL A 73 -7.22 -1.94 4.47
N SER A 74 -7.22 -3.26 4.28
CA SER A 74 -8.43 -4.00 3.92
C SER A 74 -9.08 -4.58 5.17
N LEU A 75 -10.40 -4.49 5.26
CA LEU A 75 -11.19 -5.11 6.31
C LEU A 75 -11.98 -6.32 5.81
N ASP A 76 -12.25 -7.27 6.70
CA ASP A 76 -13.22 -8.34 6.46
C ASP A 76 -14.67 -7.88 6.68
N ALA A 77 -15.63 -8.79 6.47
CA ALA A 77 -17.06 -8.52 6.69
C ALA A 77 -17.40 -8.18 8.15
N GLN A 78 -16.54 -8.54 9.10
CA GLN A 78 -16.66 -8.21 10.52
C GLN A 78 -15.87 -6.94 10.90
N GLN A 79 -15.41 -6.17 9.91
CA GLN A 79 -14.60 -4.95 10.10
C GLN A 79 -13.26 -5.20 10.79
N ARG A 80 -12.69 -6.41 10.69
CA ARG A 80 -11.37 -6.72 11.21
C ARG A 80 -10.30 -6.53 10.13
N PRO A 81 -9.15 -5.91 10.46
CA PRO A 81 -8.04 -5.76 9.51
C PRO A 81 -7.54 -7.10 8.96
N ARG A 82 -7.62 -7.26 7.65
CA ARG A 82 -7.21 -8.47 6.94
C ARG A 82 -5.77 -8.37 6.44
N PHE A 83 -5.44 -7.27 5.79
CA PHE A 83 -4.10 -6.96 5.31
C PHE A 83 -3.91 -5.45 5.23
N ALA A 84 -2.65 -5.02 5.27
CA ALA A 84 -2.27 -3.63 5.18
C ALA A 84 -1.09 -3.48 4.22
N VAL A 85 -1.07 -2.38 3.47
CA VAL A 85 -0.08 -2.09 2.43
C VAL A 85 0.47 -0.69 2.62
N GLU A 86 1.78 -0.56 2.49
CA GLU A 86 2.49 0.71 2.34
C GLU A 86 3.16 0.74 0.97
N VAL A 87 2.97 1.82 0.21
CA VAL A 87 3.53 1.98 -1.14
C VAL A 87 4.77 2.87 -1.07
N LYS A 88 5.92 2.37 -1.55
CA LYS A 88 7.17 3.15 -1.65
C LYS A 88 7.86 2.94 -2.99
N TRP A 89 8.32 4.05 -3.58
CA TRP A 89 9.26 4.05 -4.69
C TRP A 89 10.69 4.29 -4.18
N SER A 90 11.18 3.38 -3.34
CA SER A 90 12.54 3.40 -2.77
C SER A 90 12.87 2.05 -2.17
N ASP A 91 14.15 1.70 -2.12
CA ASP A 91 14.65 0.48 -1.46
C ASP A 91 15.06 0.70 0.00
N ARG A 92 15.07 1.95 0.49
CA ARG A 92 15.33 2.26 1.90
C ARG A 92 14.45 1.47 2.89
N PRO A 93 13.13 1.26 2.64
CA PRO A 93 12.29 0.45 3.52
C PRO A 93 12.79 -0.98 3.72
N PHE A 94 13.57 -1.53 2.78
CA PHE A 94 14.08 -2.89 2.91
C PHE A 94 15.12 -3.04 4.04
N GLU A 95 15.78 -1.95 4.42
CA GLU A 95 16.77 -1.92 5.52
C GLU A 95 16.33 -1.08 6.72
N ASP A 96 15.50 -0.05 6.51
CA ASP A 96 15.08 0.88 7.54
C ASP A 96 13.57 0.77 7.84
N PRO A 97 13.17 0.11 8.96
CA PRO A 97 11.77 0.01 9.36
C PRO A 97 11.12 1.35 9.73
N GLN A 98 11.90 2.41 9.97
CA GLN A 98 11.34 3.74 10.24
C GLN A 98 10.61 4.33 9.04
N GLN A 99 10.94 3.89 7.82
CA GLN A 99 10.31 4.36 6.58
C GLN A 99 8.81 4.03 6.50
N PHE A 100 8.34 3.05 7.26
CA PHE A 100 6.95 2.60 7.29
C PHE A 100 6.50 2.25 8.73
N LYS A 101 6.99 3.00 9.71
CA LYS A 101 6.69 2.78 11.14
C LYS A 101 5.18 2.73 11.44
N GLY A 102 4.37 3.49 10.70
CA GLY A 102 2.92 3.51 10.87
C GLY A 102 2.29 2.15 10.61
N LEU A 103 2.71 1.47 9.54
CA LEU A 103 2.30 0.10 9.22
C LEU A 103 2.70 -0.89 10.32
N LEU A 104 3.91 -0.77 10.87
CA LEU A 104 4.38 -1.63 11.95
C LEU A 104 3.59 -1.40 13.25
N GLU A 105 3.38 -0.14 13.64
CA GLU A 105 2.56 0.23 14.81
C GLU A 105 1.12 -0.28 14.66
N PHE A 106 0.53 -0.09 13.49
CA PHE A 106 -0.82 -0.56 13.19
C PHE A 106 -0.92 -2.10 13.26
N SER A 107 0.04 -2.82 12.68
CA SER A 107 0.06 -4.29 12.64
C SER A 107 0.30 -4.92 14.01
N LYS A 108 1.02 -4.24 14.90
CA LYS A 108 1.19 -4.68 16.30
C LYS A 108 -0.09 -4.53 17.10
N LYS A 109 -0.83 -3.44 16.86
CA LYS A 109 -2.06 -3.13 17.59
C LYS A 109 -3.24 -3.95 17.09
N ASN A 110 -3.27 -4.22 15.78
CA ASN A 110 -4.34 -4.94 15.11
C ASN A 110 -3.75 -6.16 14.39
N PRO A 111 -3.88 -7.37 14.97
CA PRO A 111 -3.42 -8.59 14.33
C PRO A 111 -4.04 -8.75 12.94
N LEU A 112 -3.20 -8.83 11.92
CA LEU A 112 -3.62 -8.99 10.53
C LEU A 112 -3.73 -10.47 10.19
N THR A 113 -4.73 -10.84 9.39
CA THR A 113 -4.86 -12.22 8.87
C THR A 113 -3.75 -12.57 7.88
N ARG A 114 -3.20 -11.57 7.18
CA ARG A 114 -2.06 -11.71 6.26
C ARG A 114 -0.93 -10.81 6.72
N ILE A 115 0.31 -11.24 6.45
CA ILE A 115 1.48 -10.39 6.67
C ILE A 115 1.33 -9.06 5.90
N PRO A 116 1.73 -7.94 6.51
CA PRO A 116 1.70 -6.63 5.85
C PRO A 116 2.68 -6.59 4.68
N LEU A 117 2.32 -5.80 3.66
CA LEU A 117 3.09 -5.63 2.43
C LEU A 117 3.69 -4.21 2.36
N VAL A 118 4.96 -4.11 2.01
CA VAL A 118 5.62 -2.85 1.67
C VAL A 118 6.14 -2.94 0.24
N THR A 119 5.77 -2.01 -0.64
CA THR A 119 6.36 -1.98 -1.97
C THR A 119 7.73 -1.30 -1.96
N THR A 120 8.59 -1.66 -2.91
CA THR A 120 9.94 -1.09 -3.07
C THR A 120 10.20 -0.74 -4.54
N TYR A 121 11.39 -0.21 -4.83
CA TYR A 121 11.81 0.04 -6.20
C TYR A 121 12.33 -1.25 -6.86
N SER A 122 13.25 -1.96 -6.21
CA SER A 122 13.93 -3.14 -6.74
C SER A 122 14.05 -4.33 -5.77
N MET A 123 13.73 -4.16 -4.49
CA MET A 123 13.94 -5.19 -3.46
C MET A 123 12.71 -6.08 -3.21
N VAL A 124 12.90 -7.39 -3.14
CA VAL A 124 11.82 -8.35 -2.86
C VAL A 124 12.20 -9.32 -1.73
N GLY A 125 11.21 -9.85 -1.02
CA GLY A 125 11.42 -10.90 -0.02
C GLY A 125 10.55 -10.74 1.21
N ILE A 126 10.80 -11.53 2.24
CA ILE A 126 10.12 -11.44 3.54
C ILE A 126 11.19 -11.17 4.60
N LYS A 127 10.98 -10.15 5.44
CA LYS A 127 11.93 -9.78 6.51
C LYS A 127 11.19 -9.54 7.83
N LEU A 128 11.75 -10.05 8.91
CA LEU A 128 11.25 -9.78 10.26
C LEU A 128 11.71 -8.38 10.68
N MET A 129 10.77 -7.46 10.84
CA MET A 129 11.05 -6.07 11.21
C MET A 129 10.24 -5.67 12.46
N ALA A 130 10.96 -5.27 13.50
CA ALA A 130 10.36 -4.91 14.79
C ALA A 130 9.39 -5.96 15.37
N GLY A 131 9.62 -7.24 15.08
CA GLY A 131 8.79 -8.37 15.54
C GLY A 131 7.59 -8.71 14.64
N ILE A 132 7.47 -8.10 13.47
CA ILE A 132 6.43 -8.38 12.46
C ILE A 132 7.10 -8.87 11.19
N GLU A 133 6.64 -9.99 10.62
CA GLU A 133 7.05 -10.42 9.29
C GLU A 133 6.43 -9.48 8.25
N VAL A 134 7.25 -8.89 7.39
CA VAL A 134 6.83 -7.96 6.36
C VAL A 134 7.22 -8.51 5.00
N GLU A 135 6.27 -8.55 4.09
CA GLU A 135 6.50 -8.88 2.68
C GLU A 135 6.95 -7.62 1.92
N PHE A 136 7.98 -7.76 1.10
CA PHE A 136 8.47 -6.72 0.20
C PHE A 136 8.29 -7.16 -1.24
N ALA A 137 7.68 -6.29 -2.06
CA ALA A 137 7.43 -6.54 -3.47
C ALA A 137 7.74 -5.31 -4.32
N LEU A 138 8.06 -5.49 -5.60
CA LEU A 138 8.26 -4.38 -6.51
C LEU A 138 6.97 -3.58 -6.69
N SER A 139 7.06 -2.25 -6.61
CA SER A 139 5.89 -1.37 -6.80
C SER A 139 5.23 -1.57 -8.17
N SER A 140 6.03 -1.72 -9.22
CA SER A 140 5.56 -1.98 -10.58
C SER A 140 4.82 -3.32 -10.69
N LEU A 141 5.38 -4.38 -10.12
CA LEU A 141 4.77 -5.72 -10.15
C LEU A 141 3.49 -5.75 -9.31
N HIS A 142 3.49 -5.11 -8.14
CA HIS A 142 2.29 -4.99 -7.31
C HIS A 142 1.17 -4.25 -8.06
N CYS A 143 1.49 -3.10 -8.68
CA CYS A 143 0.53 -2.33 -9.48
C CYS A 143 -0.08 -3.17 -10.61
N TYR A 144 0.74 -3.91 -11.34
CA TYR A 144 0.26 -4.82 -12.39
C TYR A 144 -0.61 -5.96 -11.85
N ALA A 145 -0.21 -6.58 -10.73
CA ALA A 145 -0.93 -7.70 -10.14
C ALA A 145 -2.33 -7.28 -9.68
N VAL A 146 -2.44 -6.11 -9.05
CA VAL A 146 -3.73 -5.53 -8.61
C VAL A 146 -4.65 -5.26 -9.80
N ALA A 147 -4.10 -4.80 -10.93
CA ALA A 147 -4.88 -4.52 -12.13
C ALA A 147 -5.42 -5.81 -12.81
N LYS A 148 -4.66 -6.90 -12.79
CA LYS A 148 -4.99 -8.13 -13.53
C LYS A 148 -5.73 -9.19 -12.72
N ILE A 149 -5.45 -9.31 -11.43
CA ILE A 149 -5.96 -10.41 -10.63
C ILE A 149 -7.19 -9.92 -9.88
N PRO A 150 -8.42 -10.38 -10.21
CA PRO A 150 -9.52 -10.30 -9.25
C PRO A 150 -9.07 -11.09 -8.02
N TRP A 151 -8.69 -10.38 -6.96
CA TRP A 151 -7.86 -10.92 -5.89
C TRP A 151 -8.61 -12.00 -5.08
N SER A 152 -8.46 -13.27 -5.47
CA SER A 152 -9.14 -14.42 -4.87
C SER A 152 -8.34 -15.04 -3.72
N GLY A 153 -7.97 -14.23 -2.73
CA GLY A 153 -7.65 -14.69 -1.37
C GLY A 153 -6.41 -15.56 -1.12
N ASN A 154 -5.86 -16.27 -2.09
CA ASN A 154 -4.77 -17.23 -1.90
C ASN A 154 -3.58 -16.88 -2.79
N PHE A 155 -2.53 -16.31 -2.20
CA PHE A 155 -1.20 -16.43 -2.77
C PHE A 155 -0.65 -17.79 -2.34
N ASN A 156 -0.84 -18.81 -3.18
CA ASN A 156 -0.06 -20.04 -3.05
C ASN A 156 1.39 -19.70 -3.44
N LYS A 157 2.36 -20.22 -2.67
CA LYS A 157 3.81 -20.00 -2.79
C LYS A 157 4.44 -20.39 -4.15
N GLU A 158 3.64 -20.79 -5.14
CA GLU A 158 4.12 -21.24 -6.45
C GLU A 158 3.89 -20.22 -7.59
N GLN A 159 3.26 -19.07 -7.32
CA GLN A 159 3.20 -17.98 -8.31
C GLN A 159 4.37 -17.01 -8.15
N THR A 160 5.59 -17.54 -8.24
CA THR A 160 6.74 -16.74 -8.66
C THR A 160 6.49 -16.38 -10.12
N ALA A 161 6.01 -15.16 -10.38
CA ALA A 161 5.98 -14.62 -11.71
C ALA A 161 7.43 -14.57 -12.22
N VAL A 162 7.81 -15.58 -13.00
CA VAL A 162 8.94 -15.50 -13.92
C VAL A 162 8.50 -14.51 -15.00
N CYS A 163 8.83 -13.25 -14.80
CA CYS A 163 8.83 -12.25 -15.86
C CYS A 163 10.17 -12.39 -16.59
N TYR A 164 10.12 -12.90 -17.83
CA TYR A 164 11.15 -12.65 -18.84
C TYR A 164 11.04 -11.22 -19.34
#